data_AF-A0A3C0C0Y5-F1
#
_entry.id   AF-A0A3C0C0Y5-F1
#
_cell.length_a   1.000
_cell.length_b   1.000
_cell.length_c   1.000
_cell.angle_alpha   90.00
_cell.angle_beta   90.00
_cell.angle_gamma   90.00
#
_symmetry.space_group_name_H-M   'P 1'
#
loop_
_entity.id
_entity.type
_entity.pdbx_description
1 polymer ?
#
loop_
_entity_poly.entity_id
_entity_poly.type
_entity_poly.pdbx_seq_one_letter_code
_entity_poly.pdbx_strand_id
1 'polypeptide(L)'
;MELNQNVMDMWNLMGLFMVSNAIYFAACAFLIWVGFRFTNNIYNNPDTKLIGKILTTVFCLSVAMFTFGNMTAGGELFKDVAGVFYALQASGVEIGPAAERLIAATANAPSINLIQSLFLGSVVLMQLAQTWMKK
;
A
#
# COMPACT_ATOMS: atom_id res chain seq x y z
N MET A 1 -18.86 28.44 -13.05
CA MET A 1 -19.43 27.29 -12.33
C MET A 1 -18.47 27.01 -11.20
N GLU A 2 -18.76 27.54 -10.02
CA GLU A 2 -17.92 27.32 -8.85
C GLU A 2 -18.24 25.92 -8.30
N LEU A 3 -17.20 25.13 -8.05
CA LEU A 3 -17.36 23.80 -7.47
C LEU A 3 -17.95 23.94 -6.06
N ASN A 4 -18.89 23.07 -5.70
CA ASN A 4 -19.48 23.07 -4.37
C ASN A 4 -18.39 22.93 -3.27
N GLN A 5 -18.49 23.70 -2.20
CA GLN A 5 -17.50 23.71 -1.10
C GLN A 5 -17.24 22.30 -0.55
N ASN A 6 -18.28 21.47 -0.40
CA ASN A 6 -18.14 20.10 0.09
C ASN A 6 -17.26 19.24 -0.82
N VAL A 7 -17.31 19.49 -2.14
CA VAL A 7 -16.50 18.75 -3.12
C VAL A 7 -15.03 19.15 -2.99
N MET A 8 -14.77 20.46 -2.82
CA MET A 8 -13.41 20.97 -2.58
C MET A 8 -12.82 20.46 -1.27
N ASP A 9 -13.63 20.42 -0.21
CA ASP A 9 -13.21 19.91 1.10
C ASP A 9 -12.82 18.43 1.02
N MET A 10 -13.54 17.62 0.25
CA MET A 10 -13.19 16.21 0.04
C MET A 10 -11.88 16.02 -0.72
N TRP A 11 -11.62 16.82 -1.75
CA TRP A 11 -10.33 16.78 -2.43
C TRP A 11 -9.18 17.19 -1.50
N ASN A 12 -9.38 18.21 -0.67
CA ASN A 12 -8.39 18.63 0.32
C ASN A 12 -8.13 17.54 1.38
N LEU A 13 -9.18 16.92 1.89
CA LEU A 13 -9.07 15.84 2.87
C LEU A 13 -8.35 14.61 2.27
N MET A 14 -8.68 14.24 1.04
CA MET A 14 -7.97 13.19 0.31
C MET A 14 -6.48 13.54 0.16
N GLY A 15 -6.16 14.78 -0.20
CA GLY A 15 -4.78 15.26 -0.30
C GLY A 15 -4.01 15.12 1.01
N LEU A 16 -4.61 15.52 2.14
CA LEU A 16 -4.01 15.37 3.47
C LEU A 16 -3.75 13.91 3.84
N PHE A 17 -4.71 13.02 3.56
CA PHE A 17 -4.52 11.59 3.77
C PHE A 17 -3.37 11.04 2.91
N MET A 18 -3.27 11.44 1.64
CA MET A 18 -2.20 10.99 0.74
C MET A 18 -0.80 11.40 1.24
N VAL A 19 -0.67 12.58 1.84
CA VAL A 19 0.60 13.01 2.47
C VAL A 19 0.97 12.09 3.64
N SER A 20 0.02 11.77 4.51
CA SER A 20 0.24 10.83 5.62
C SER A 20 0.59 9.42 5.11
N ASN A 21 -0.13 8.94 4.10
CA ASN A 21 0.10 7.64 3.47
C ASN A 21 1.50 7.54 2.82
N ALA A 22 2.03 8.65 2.28
CA ALA A 22 3.39 8.69 1.74
C ALA A 22 4.46 8.44 2.81
N ILE A 23 4.27 8.97 4.02
CA ILE A 23 5.18 8.74 5.16
C ILE A 23 5.13 7.27 5.57
N TYR A 24 3.94 6.69 5.67
CA TYR A 24 3.79 5.27 6.00
C TYR A 24 4.42 4.38 4.93
N PHE A 25 4.24 4.69 3.65
CA PHE A 25 4.87 3.97 2.56
C PHE A 25 6.41 4.05 2.64
N ALA A 26 6.97 5.24 2.93
CA ALA A 26 8.40 5.40 3.13
C ALA A 26 8.93 4.54 4.30
N ALA A 27 8.18 4.45 5.41
CA ALA A 27 8.52 3.57 6.53
C ALA A 27 8.48 2.09 6.13
N CYS A 28 7.50 1.66 5.34
CA CYS A 28 7.43 0.29 4.80
C CYS A 28 8.63 -0.02 3.90
N ALA A 29 8.99 0.89 2.99
CA ALA A 29 10.15 0.73 2.11
C ALA A 29 11.45 0.60 2.90
N PHE A 30 11.61 1.39 3.97
CA PHE A 30 12.75 1.28 4.88
C PHE A 30 12.78 -0.08 5.59
N LEU A 31 11.65 -0.57 6.12
CA LEU A 31 11.58 -1.88 6.79
C LEU A 31 11.88 -3.04 5.83
N ILE A 32 11.42 -2.96 4.58
CA ILE A 32 11.75 -3.92 3.54
C ILE A 32 13.26 -3.96 3.30
N TRP A 33 13.89 -2.78 3.19
CA TRP A 33 15.34 -2.67 3.04
C TRP A 33 16.09 -3.28 4.24
N VAL A 34 15.65 -3.01 5.48
CA VAL A 34 16.21 -3.66 6.68
C VAL A 34 16.04 -5.18 6.61
N GLY A 35 14.89 -5.69 6.14
CA GLY A 35 14.66 -7.11 5.91
C GLY A 35 15.69 -7.72 4.96
N PHE A 36 15.98 -7.04 3.85
CA PHE A 36 17.03 -7.47 2.92
C PHE A 36 18.44 -7.47 3.54
N ARG A 37 18.73 -6.58 4.49
CA ARG A 37 20.01 -6.59 5.22
C ARG A 37 20.14 -7.85 6.07
N PHE A 38 19.07 -8.28 6.74
CA PHE A 38 19.08 -9.53 7.50
C PHE A 38 19.20 -10.75 6.59
N THR A 39 18.37 -10.83 5.55
CA THR A 39 18.35 -11.99 4.65
C THR A 39 19.68 -12.14 3.90
N ASN A 40 20.31 -11.02 3.49
CA ASN A 40 21.64 -11.04 2.88
C ASN A 40 22.74 -11.49 3.86
N ASN A 41 22.67 -11.13 5.15
CA ASN A 41 23.62 -11.63 6.14
C ASN A 41 23.48 -13.16 6.32
N ILE A 42 22.24 -13.66 6.41
CA ILE A 42 21.96 -15.09 6.50
C ILE A 42 22.48 -15.83 5.26
N TYR A 43 22.22 -15.32 4.06
CA TYR A 43 22.66 -15.94 2.81
C TYR A 43 24.19 -16.07 2.72
N ASN A 44 24.93 -15.07 3.22
CA ASN A 44 26.39 -15.05 3.19
C ASN A 44 27.04 -15.76 4.39
N ASN A 45 26.28 -16.16 5.41
CA ASN A 45 26.80 -16.84 6.60
C ASN A 45 26.19 -18.24 6.79
N PRO A 46 26.89 -19.31 6.35
CA PRO A 46 26.38 -20.67 6.43
C PRO A 46 26.21 -21.20 7.86
N ASP A 47 26.88 -20.61 8.85
CA ASP A 47 26.79 -20.98 10.27
C ASP A 47 25.60 -20.34 11.00
N THR A 48 24.74 -19.63 10.26
CA THR A 48 23.53 -19.04 10.83
C THR A 48 22.64 -20.12 11.45
N LYS A 49 22.45 -20.03 12.78
CA LYS A 49 21.57 -20.93 13.54
C LYS A 49 20.14 -20.86 13.00
N LEU A 50 19.42 -22.00 13.04
CA LEU A 50 18.04 -22.13 12.57
C LEU A 50 17.10 -21.07 13.17
N ILE A 51 17.25 -20.76 14.46
CA ILE A 51 16.46 -19.74 15.14
C ILE A 51 16.58 -18.36 14.48
N GLY A 52 17.76 -18.00 13.97
CA GLY A 52 17.98 -16.74 13.25
C GLY A 52 17.15 -16.69 11.96
N LYS A 53 17.12 -17.79 11.20
CA LYS A 53 16.31 -17.91 9.97
C LYS A 53 14.82 -17.77 10.24
N ILE A 54 14.33 -18.40 11.31
CA ILE A 54 12.92 -18.32 11.71
C ILE A 54 12.55 -16.88 12.11
N LEU A 55 13.34 -16.25 12.98
CA LEU A 55 13.08 -14.87 13.42
C LEU A 55 13.12 -13.87 12.26
N THR A 56 14.08 -14.01 11.34
CA THR A 56 14.13 -13.19 10.13
C THR A 56 12.93 -13.43 9.22
N THR A 57 12.47 -14.67 9.06
CA THR A 57 11.27 -14.99 8.28
C THR A 57 10.04 -14.32 8.88
N VAL A 58 9.84 -14.43 10.20
CA VAL A 58 8.72 -13.79 10.91
C VAL A 58 8.76 -12.27 10.75
N PHE A 59 9.93 -11.66 10.90
CA PHE A 59 10.11 -10.22 10.66
C PHE A 59 9.73 -9.83 9.23
N CYS A 60 10.29 -10.49 8.21
CA CYS A 60 10.03 -10.19 6.80
C CYS A 60 8.55 -10.34 6.43
N LEU A 61 7.88 -11.41 6.90
CA LEU A 61 6.45 -11.60 6.68
C LEU A 61 5.60 -10.54 7.39
N SER A 62 6.00 -10.12 8.58
CA SER A 62 5.30 -9.05 9.31
C SER A 62 5.39 -7.73 8.55
N VAL A 63 6.58 -7.37 8.07
CA VAL A 63 6.80 -6.18 7.22
C VAL A 63 5.98 -6.27 5.93
N ALA A 64 5.90 -7.45 5.32
CA ALA A 64 5.09 -7.65 4.13
C ALA A 64 3.59 -7.43 4.41
N MET A 65 3.07 -7.95 5.53
CA MET A 65 1.68 -7.73 5.94
C MET A 65 1.38 -6.25 6.20
N PHE A 66 2.27 -5.52 6.90
CA PHE A 66 2.12 -4.07 7.10
C PHE A 66 2.10 -3.31 5.76
N THR A 67 3.01 -3.67 4.85
CA THR A 67 3.10 -3.04 3.53
C THR A 67 1.83 -3.31 2.70
N PHE A 68 1.34 -4.55 2.74
CA PHE A 68 0.09 -4.94 2.07
C PHE A 68 -1.11 -4.15 2.63
N GLY A 69 -1.21 -4.02 3.95
CA GLY A 69 -2.24 -3.23 4.61
C GLY A 69 -2.23 -1.77 4.16
N ASN A 70 -1.05 -1.15 4.10
CA ASN A 70 -0.91 0.23 3.61
C ASN A 70 -1.31 0.41 2.15
N MET A 71 -0.88 -0.50 1.27
CA MET A 71 -1.25 -0.46 -0.15
C MET A 71 -2.78 -0.59 -0.32
N THR A 72 -3.39 -1.49 0.44
CA THR A 72 -4.84 -1.71 0.46
C THR A 72 -5.57 -0.46 0.96
N ALA A 73 -5.13 0.12 2.08
CA ALA A 73 -5.72 1.34 2.65
C ALA A 73 -5.67 2.52 1.66
N GLY A 74 -4.56 2.65 0.92
CA GLY A 74 -4.45 3.64 -0.15
C GLY A 74 -5.48 3.44 -1.28
N GLY A 75 -5.75 2.20 -1.69
CA GLY A 75 -6.76 1.89 -2.69
C GLY A 75 -8.20 2.06 -2.19
N GLU A 76 -8.49 1.65 -0.95
CA GLU A 76 -9.80 1.83 -0.32
C GLU A 76 -10.14 3.31 -0.15
N LEU A 77 -9.16 4.17 0.19
CA LEU A 77 -9.39 5.61 0.28
C LEU A 77 -10.02 6.18 -1.00
N PHE A 78 -9.50 5.81 -2.18
CA PHE A 78 -10.04 6.31 -3.44
C PHE A 78 -11.49 5.87 -3.66
N LYS A 79 -11.84 4.65 -3.22
CA LYS A 79 -13.20 4.12 -3.27
C LYS A 79 -14.12 4.84 -2.29
N ASP A 80 -13.65 5.09 -1.07
CA ASP A 80 -14.41 5.80 -0.06
C ASP A 80 -14.72 7.23 -0.51
N VAL A 81 -13.72 7.93 -1.05
CA VAL A 81 -13.89 9.28 -1.60
C VAL A 81 -14.86 9.27 -2.80
N ALA A 82 -14.74 8.30 -3.71
CA ALA A 82 -15.71 8.11 -4.78
C ALA A 82 -17.14 7.85 -4.26
N GLY A 83 -17.28 7.05 -3.19
CA GLY A 83 -18.56 6.79 -2.54
C GLY A 83 -19.21 8.07 -2.00
N VAL A 84 -18.41 8.96 -1.40
CA VAL A 84 -18.86 10.28 -0.97
C VAL A 84 -19.31 11.14 -2.15
N PHE A 85 -18.53 11.19 -3.24
CA PHE A 85 -18.94 11.93 -4.43
C PHE A 85 -20.21 11.39 -5.07
N TYR A 86 -20.38 10.07 -5.11
CA TYR A 86 -21.61 9.44 -5.59
C TYR A 86 -22.82 9.85 -4.74
N ALA A 87 -22.69 9.85 -3.42
CA ALA A 87 -23.75 10.29 -2.50
C ALA A 87 -24.08 11.79 -2.66
N LEU A 88 -23.08 12.64 -2.86
CA LEU A 88 -23.27 14.06 -3.14
C LEU A 88 -24.01 14.29 -4.45
N GLN A 89 -23.62 13.58 -5.52
CA GLN A 89 -24.29 13.65 -6.82
C GLN A 89 -25.76 13.22 -6.72
N ALA A 90 -26.04 12.13 -6.00
CA ALA A 90 -27.40 11.65 -5.74
C ALA A 90 -28.26 12.66 -4.95
N SER A 91 -27.62 13.55 -4.17
CA SER A 91 -28.28 14.63 -3.42
C SER A 91 -28.49 15.91 -4.26
N GLY A 92 -28.18 15.88 -5.56
CA GLY A 92 -28.32 17.01 -6.48
C GLY A 92 -27.13 17.99 -6.46
N VAL A 93 -26.01 17.62 -5.83
CA VAL A 93 -24.79 18.45 -5.82
C VAL A 93 -23.99 18.21 -7.09
N GLU A 94 -23.60 19.28 -7.77
CA GLU A 94 -22.68 19.20 -8.90
C GLU A 94 -21.25 18.92 -8.42
N ILE A 95 -20.74 17.71 -8.70
CA ILE A 95 -19.41 17.23 -8.26
C ILE A 95 -18.28 17.51 -9.27
N GLY A 96 -18.66 17.83 -10.51
CA GLY A 96 -17.72 18.09 -11.61
C GLY A 96 -17.08 16.84 -12.23
N PRO A 97 -16.45 16.98 -13.41
CA PRO A 97 -16.02 15.86 -14.25
C PRO A 97 -14.87 15.04 -13.67
N ALA A 98 -14.05 15.61 -12.78
CA ALA A 98 -12.97 14.88 -12.12
C ALA A 98 -13.50 13.86 -11.11
N ALA A 99 -14.52 14.25 -10.33
CA ALA A 99 -15.16 13.37 -9.35
C ALA A 99 -15.93 12.24 -10.04
N GLU A 100 -16.62 12.53 -11.15
CA GLU A 100 -17.27 11.51 -11.98
C GLU A 100 -16.29 10.46 -12.53
N ARG A 101 -15.11 10.91 -13.00
CA ARG A 101 -14.04 9.99 -13.43
C ARG A 101 -13.53 9.12 -12.28
N LEU A 102 -13.40 9.68 -11.07
CA LEU A 102 -12.98 8.90 -9.90
C LEU A 102 -14.01 7.83 -9.54
N ILE A 103 -15.31 8.18 -9.55
CA ILE A 103 -16.40 7.21 -9.35
C ILE A 103 -16.30 6.07 -10.37
N ALA A 104 -16.18 6.40 -11.66
CA ALA A 104 -16.08 5.41 -12.72
C ALA A 104 -14.83 4.53 -12.59
N ALA A 105 -13.68 5.13 -12.25
CA ALA A 105 -12.41 4.41 -12.13
C ALA A 105 -12.38 3.45 -10.93
N THR A 106 -13.13 3.73 -9.87
CA THR A 106 -13.08 2.96 -8.61
C THR A 106 -14.18 1.91 -8.47
N ALA A 107 -15.27 2.02 -9.23
CA ALA A 107 -16.46 1.15 -9.14
C ALA A 107 -16.15 -0.36 -9.13
N ASN A 108 -15.18 -0.81 -9.93
CA ASN A 108 -14.77 -2.23 -10.00
C ASN A 108 -13.25 -2.40 -9.80
N ALA A 109 -12.55 -1.36 -9.33
CA ALA A 109 -11.11 -1.45 -9.12
C ALA A 109 -10.81 -2.35 -7.91
N PRO A 110 -9.81 -3.24 -7.98
CA PRO A 110 -9.32 -3.92 -6.79
C PRO A 110 -8.60 -2.92 -5.89
N SER A 111 -8.67 -3.13 -4.58
CA SER A 111 -8.05 -2.25 -3.57
C SER A 111 -6.52 -2.33 -3.60
N ILE A 112 -5.99 -3.43 -4.12
CA ILE A 112 -4.59 -3.57 -4.50
C ILE A 112 -4.50 -3.93 -5.99
N ASN A 113 -3.71 -3.20 -6.76
CA ASN A 113 -3.54 -3.50 -8.17
C ASN A 113 -2.50 -4.61 -8.38
N LEU A 114 -2.53 -5.23 -9.58
CA LEU A 114 -1.63 -6.33 -9.92
C LEU A 114 -0.15 -5.96 -9.77
N ILE A 115 0.24 -4.72 -10.12
CA ILE A 115 1.62 -4.26 -10.05
C ILE A 115 2.09 -4.18 -8.58
N GLN A 116 1.25 -3.67 -7.69
CA GLN A 116 1.51 -3.62 -6.25
C GLN A 116 1.64 -5.03 -5.66
N SER A 117 0.75 -5.95 -6.05
CA SER A 117 0.82 -7.35 -5.62
C SER A 117 2.09 -8.04 -6.12
N LEU A 118 2.47 -7.83 -7.38
CA LEU A 118 3.69 -8.39 -7.96
C LEU A 118 4.94 -7.83 -7.28
N PHE A 119 4.98 -6.51 -7.03
CA PHE A 119 6.07 -5.88 -6.30
C PHE A 119 6.25 -6.52 -4.93
N LEU A 120 5.20 -6.54 -4.10
CA LEU A 120 5.31 -7.07 -2.74
C LEU A 120 5.57 -8.58 -2.73
N GLY A 121 4.95 -9.33 -3.64
CA GLY A 121 5.20 -10.75 -3.82
C GLY A 121 6.66 -11.04 -4.15
N SER A 122 7.26 -10.26 -5.06
CA SER A 122 8.68 -10.40 -5.41
C SER A 122 9.60 -10.14 -4.23
N VAL A 123 9.29 -9.13 -3.40
CA VAL A 123 10.05 -8.82 -2.18
C VAL A 123 10.05 -10.01 -1.23
N VAL A 124 8.88 -10.57 -0.94
CA VAL A 124 8.74 -11.72 -0.04
C VAL A 124 9.50 -12.93 -0.59
N LEU A 125 9.32 -13.24 -1.87
CA LEU A 125 10.00 -14.38 -2.51
C LEU A 125 11.52 -14.24 -2.43
N MET A 126 12.08 -13.05 -2.70
CA MET A 126 13.51 -12.81 -2.60
C MET A 126 14.03 -12.94 -1.16
N GLN A 127 13.32 -12.38 -0.18
CA GLN A 127 13.70 -12.46 1.23
C GLN A 127 13.68 -13.92 1.75
N LEU A 128 12.66 -14.69 1.38
CA LEU A 128 12.58 -16.10 1.74
C LEU A 128 13.67 -16.93 1.04
N ALA A 129 13.90 -16.69 -0.25
CA ALA A 129 14.97 -17.35 -1.00
C ALA A 129 16.33 -17.13 -0.33
N GLN A 130 16.69 -15.89 -0.02
CA GLN A 130 17.96 -15.57 0.65
C GLN A 130 18.07 -16.18 2.06
N THR A 131 16.96 -16.34 2.78
CA THR A 131 16.97 -16.90 4.14
C THR A 131 17.17 -18.42 4.14
N TRP A 132 16.50 -19.12 3.22
CA TRP A 132 16.38 -20.58 3.25
C TRP A 132 17.27 -21.30 2.24
N MET A 133 17.62 -20.66 1.12
CA MET A 133 18.54 -21.23 0.13
C MET A 133 19.99 -21.06 0.58
N LYS A 134 20.82 -22.04 0.23
CA LYS A 134 22.27 -21.95 0.38
C LYS A 134 22.84 -21.26 -0.85
N LYS A 135 24.00 -20.61 -0.66
CA LYS A 135 24.83 -20.13 -1.76
C LYS A 135 25.40 -21.31 -2.56
#